data_AF-A0A1S9MZW1-F1
#
_entry.id   AF-A0A1S9MZW1-F1
#
_cell.length_a   1.000
_cell.length_b   1.000
_cell.length_c   1.000
_cell.angle_alpha   90.00
_cell.angle_beta   90.00
_cell.angle_gamma   90.00
#
_symmetry.space_group_name_H-M   'P 1'
#
loop_
_entity.id
_entity.type
_entity.pdbx_description
1 polymer ?
#
loop_
_entity_poly.entity_id
_entity_poly.type
_entity_poly.pdbx_seq_one_letter_code
_entity_poly.pdbx_strand_id
1 'polypeptide(L)'
;MTKREIISNRRKRERIKINNLNDFKDALKKEGYKINYFDEEKFKVEVANAFKVENSVIEELYKCIGQEDVTYRADNVSDLINYMKKIILFEYEHDRLWKKINSIKILNINRIEYERDAISRDDVEDMLSDIKEVKKNVSRIVNKKEKEKLEILEKEIDNHYLYSKDIELLKKMLLIKEERVKESYNVNTKVKTISIEIPKQIDYHYITPQKGTVEYHQHLSNNIPRMQRLIKNINKYMKADEEERSVFKINQSKTLQDSINIAVAVYDNKEFKAISGSNNIKDYCHAPTKDESFFKSNKVNKLGEFGIGYDRINDSEKKIIEEIHKQIEAKVLKDEGNLTLYSKWEPCPSCCFVISQFCKKHPNIKVQVKYHKKYGE
;
A
#
# COMPACT_ATOMS: atom_id res chain seq x y z
N MET A 1 29.18 -12.23 18.03
CA MET A 1 27.93 -12.90 17.60
C MET A 1 28.28 -14.00 16.63
N THR A 2 28.11 -15.26 17.03
CA THR A 2 28.52 -16.42 16.23
C THR A 2 27.37 -16.84 15.29
N LYS A 3 27.72 -17.47 14.16
CA LYS A 3 26.79 -17.97 13.11
C LYS A 3 25.61 -18.81 13.63
N ARG A 4 25.66 -19.33 14.87
CA ARG A 4 24.56 -20.06 15.53
C ARG A 4 23.43 -19.16 16.05
N GLU A 5 23.70 -17.90 16.39
CA GLU A 5 22.64 -16.96 16.84
C GLU A 5 21.77 -16.45 15.69
N ILE A 6 22.32 -16.38 14.47
CA ILE A 6 21.60 -15.89 13.28
C ILE A 6 20.57 -16.92 12.77
N ILE A 7 20.77 -18.21 13.05
CA ILE A 7 19.87 -19.29 12.63
C ILE A 7 18.69 -19.46 13.62
N SER A 8 18.74 -18.83 14.80
CA SER A 8 17.70 -18.89 15.84
C SER A 8 16.43 -18.09 15.49
N ASN A 9 16.49 -17.13 14.56
CA ASN A 9 15.38 -16.21 14.26
C ASN A 9 14.39 -16.67 13.15
N ARG A 10 14.31 -17.97 12.86
CA ARG A 10 13.32 -18.52 11.89
C ARG A 10 12.50 -19.70 12.40
N ARG A 11 12.41 -19.93 13.72
CA ARG A 11 11.27 -20.69 14.25
C ARG A 11 10.06 -19.76 14.19
N LYS A 12 9.03 -20.11 13.40
CA LYS A 12 7.70 -19.49 13.52
C LYS A 12 7.34 -19.57 15.00
N ARG A 13 7.27 -18.44 15.70
CA ARG A 13 6.78 -18.43 17.08
C ARG A 13 5.41 -19.08 17.06
N GLU A 14 5.20 -20.03 17.96
CA GLU A 14 3.88 -20.63 18.11
C GLU A 14 2.93 -19.53 18.57
N ARG A 15 1.84 -19.34 17.83
CA ARG A 15 0.84 -18.32 18.11
C ARG A 15 0.04 -18.73 19.35
N ILE A 16 -0.30 -17.76 20.19
CA ILE A 16 -1.26 -17.99 21.26
C ILE A 16 -2.65 -18.25 20.66
N LYS A 17 -3.41 -19.12 21.32
CA LYS A 17 -4.79 -19.47 20.97
C LYS A 17 -5.65 -19.14 22.17
N ILE A 18 -6.55 -18.17 22.01
CA ILE A 18 -7.44 -17.72 23.07
C ILE A 18 -8.87 -18.01 22.61
N ASN A 19 -9.54 -18.94 23.26
CA ASN A 19 -10.97 -19.16 23.06
C ASN A 19 -11.77 -18.45 24.17
N ASN A 20 -11.31 -18.54 25.42
CA ASN A 20 -12.04 -18.04 26.58
C ASN A 20 -11.17 -17.19 27.54
N LEU A 21 -11.79 -16.71 28.63
CA LEU A 21 -11.13 -15.87 29.63
C LEU A 21 -9.98 -16.60 30.38
N ASN A 22 -10.10 -17.91 30.59
CA ASN A 22 -9.03 -18.67 31.26
C ASN A 22 -7.79 -18.75 30.37
N ASP A 23 -7.98 -19.02 29.07
CA ASP A 23 -6.87 -18.99 28.11
C ASP A 23 -6.16 -17.62 28.11
N PHE A 24 -6.94 -16.54 28.17
CA PHE A 24 -6.41 -15.18 28.22
C PHE A 24 -5.59 -14.91 29.48
N LYS A 25 -6.12 -15.29 30.66
CA LYS A 25 -5.41 -15.18 31.94
C LYS A 25 -4.12 -16.01 31.95
N ASP A 26 -4.15 -17.21 31.40
CA ASP A 26 -2.98 -18.07 31.27
C ASP A 26 -1.92 -17.47 30.34
N ALA A 27 -2.34 -16.87 29.22
CA ALA A 27 -1.44 -16.18 28.30
C ALA A 27 -0.79 -14.95 28.96
N LEU A 28 -1.55 -14.13 29.68
CA LEU A 28 -1.03 -13.02 30.47
C LEU A 28 0.05 -13.48 31.45
N LYS A 29 -0.23 -14.56 32.21
CA LYS A 29 0.71 -15.11 33.18
C LYS A 29 1.98 -15.66 32.51
N LYS A 30 1.83 -16.39 31.38
CA LYS A 30 2.97 -16.93 30.60
C LYS A 30 3.86 -15.82 30.04
N GLU A 31 3.28 -14.67 29.67
CA GLU A 31 4.03 -13.50 29.19
C GLU A 31 4.57 -12.61 30.33
N GLY A 32 4.31 -12.95 31.60
CA GLY A 32 4.88 -12.29 32.78
C GLY A 32 4.08 -11.10 33.30
N TYR A 33 2.83 -10.91 32.85
CA TYR A 33 1.95 -9.88 33.38
C TYR A 33 1.48 -10.24 34.80
N LYS A 34 1.65 -9.30 35.74
CA LYS A 34 1.28 -9.46 37.16
C LYS A 34 -0.13 -8.95 37.43
N ILE A 35 -1.14 -9.53 36.78
CA ILE A 35 -2.54 -9.14 36.93
C ILE A 35 -3.28 -10.27 37.64
N ASN A 36 -3.50 -10.13 38.94
CA ASN A 36 -4.17 -11.13 39.78
C ASN A 36 -5.30 -10.48 40.56
N TYR A 37 -6.51 -10.53 40.00
CA TYR A 37 -7.73 -10.08 40.67
C TYR A 37 -8.82 -11.13 40.51
N PHE A 38 -9.51 -11.42 41.61
CA PHE A 38 -10.71 -12.28 41.63
C PHE A 38 -11.96 -11.52 41.17
N ASP A 39 -11.97 -10.20 41.36
CA ASP A 39 -13.04 -9.31 40.92
C ASP A 39 -12.88 -8.98 39.44
N GLU A 40 -13.93 -9.23 38.66
CA GLU A 40 -13.91 -9.12 37.20
C GLU A 40 -13.72 -7.68 36.73
N GLU A 41 -14.44 -6.73 37.33
CA GLU A 41 -14.38 -5.31 36.95
C GLU A 41 -12.99 -4.71 37.27
N LYS A 42 -12.43 -5.02 38.44
CA LYS A 42 -11.04 -4.65 38.77
C LYS A 42 -10.04 -5.30 37.81
N PHE A 43 -10.26 -6.56 37.43
CA PHE A 43 -9.39 -7.23 36.47
C PHE A 43 -9.40 -6.51 35.12
N LYS A 44 -10.58 -6.14 34.60
CA LYS A 44 -10.70 -5.42 33.32
C LYS A 44 -9.96 -4.08 33.35
N VAL A 45 -10.13 -3.30 34.42
CA VAL A 45 -9.44 -2.00 34.62
C VAL A 45 -7.92 -2.18 34.64
N GLU A 46 -7.41 -3.21 35.34
CA GLU A 46 -5.98 -3.47 35.42
C GLU A 46 -5.38 -3.93 34.09
N VAL A 47 -6.11 -4.75 33.31
CA VAL A 47 -5.72 -5.08 31.95
C VAL A 47 -5.70 -3.81 31.08
N ALA A 48 -6.74 -2.97 31.14
CA ALA A 48 -6.78 -1.73 30.38
C ALA A 48 -5.57 -0.83 30.67
N ASN A 49 -5.23 -0.67 31.95
CA ASN A 49 -4.07 0.09 32.42
C ASN A 49 -2.75 -0.52 31.93
N ALA A 50 -2.58 -1.85 32.05
CA ALA A 50 -1.36 -2.53 31.64
C ALA A 50 -1.04 -2.36 30.15
N PHE A 51 -2.06 -2.35 29.29
CA PHE A 51 -1.90 -2.19 27.84
C PHE A 51 -2.09 -0.73 27.37
N LYS A 52 -2.40 0.20 28.28
CA LYS A 52 -2.68 1.61 27.98
C LYS A 52 -3.78 1.74 26.93
N VAL A 53 -4.92 1.10 27.18
CA VAL A 53 -6.08 1.07 26.28
C VAL A 53 -7.33 1.54 27.01
N GLU A 54 -8.33 1.97 26.25
CA GLU A 54 -9.65 2.28 26.81
C GLU A 54 -10.36 1.00 27.27
N ASN A 55 -11.20 1.12 28.29
CA ASN A 55 -12.00 -0.01 28.81
C ASN A 55 -12.87 -0.66 27.72
N SER A 56 -13.36 0.11 26.76
CA SER A 56 -14.13 -0.36 25.61
C SER A 56 -13.43 -1.49 24.82
N VAL A 57 -12.09 -1.46 24.76
CA VAL A 57 -11.28 -2.51 24.11
C VAL A 57 -11.32 -3.81 24.90
N ILE A 58 -11.31 -3.71 26.23
CA ILE A 58 -11.36 -4.88 27.12
C ILE A 58 -12.77 -5.45 27.17
N GLU A 59 -13.80 -4.62 27.13
CA GLU A 59 -15.18 -5.09 26.98
C GLU A 59 -15.38 -5.85 25.67
N GLU A 60 -14.85 -5.33 24.54
CA GLU A 60 -14.91 -6.05 23.27
C GLU A 60 -14.11 -7.36 23.31
N LEU A 61 -12.95 -7.39 23.99
CA LEU A 61 -12.21 -8.63 24.23
C LEU A 61 -13.09 -9.68 24.93
N TYR A 62 -13.72 -9.29 26.04
CA TYR A 62 -14.57 -10.16 26.83
C TYR A 62 -15.76 -10.69 26.03
N LYS A 63 -16.43 -9.80 25.30
CA LYS A 63 -17.51 -10.16 24.38
C LYS A 63 -17.03 -11.14 23.29
N CYS A 64 -15.84 -10.92 22.75
CA CYS A 64 -15.25 -11.74 21.70
C CYS A 64 -14.90 -13.16 22.18
N ILE A 65 -14.24 -13.29 23.34
CA ILE A 65 -13.81 -14.57 23.91
C ILE A 65 -14.91 -15.24 24.74
N GLY A 66 -16.06 -14.59 24.91
CA GLY A 66 -17.28 -15.22 25.43
C GLY A 66 -18.06 -16.00 24.37
N GLN A 67 -17.64 -15.94 23.10
CA GLN A 67 -18.24 -16.70 22.00
C GLN A 67 -17.57 -18.07 21.90
N GLU A 68 -18.24 -19.13 22.37
CA GLU A 68 -17.66 -20.48 22.52
C GLU A 68 -17.07 -21.06 21.22
N ASP A 69 -17.58 -20.63 20.06
CA ASP A 69 -17.19 -21.15 18.74
C ASP A 69 -15.96 -20.46 18.11
N VAL A 70 -15.40 -19.40 18.72
CA VAL A 70 -14.32 -18.61 18.10
C VAL A 70 -13.00 -18.78 18.84
N THR A 71 -11.96 -19.19 18.12
CA THR A 71 -10.59 -19.24 18.66
C THR A 71 -9.72 -18.15 18.02
N TYR A 72 -9.31 -17.18 18.83
CA TYR A 72 -8.44 -16.09 18.42
C TYR A 72 -6.98 -16.53 18.37
N ARG A 73 -6.33 -16.31 17.23
CA ARG A 73 -4.91 -16.59 17.02
C ARG A 73 -4.12 -15.28 16.93
N ALA A 74 -3.17 -15.09 17.83
CA ALA A 74 -2.32 -13.91 17.90
C ALA A 74 -0.86 -14.27 18.19
N ASP A 75 0.06 -13.36 17.88
CA ASP A 75 1.49 -13.61 18.14
C ASP A 75 1.86 -13.48 19.63
N ASN A 76 1.07 -12.74 20.41
CA ASN A 76 1.17 -12.53 21.86
C ASN A 76 -0.08 -11.79 22.37
N VAL A 77 -0.19 -11.56 23.68
CA VAL A 77 -1.35 -10.88 24.28
C VAL A 77 -1.50 -9.45 23.75
N SER A 78 -0.41 -8.72 23.56
CA SER A 78 -0.46 -7.36 23.00
C SER A 78 -1.01 -7.33 21.57
N ASP A 79 -0.66 -8.32 20.73
CA ASP A 79 -1.23 -8.47 19.40
C ASP A 79 -2.73 -8.81 19.43
N LEU A 80 -3.19 -9.61 20.39
CA LEU A 80 -4.62 -9.87 20.62
C LEU A 80 -5.37 -8.59 21.01
N ILE A 81 -4.83 -7.79 21.95
CA ILE A 81 -5.43 -6.51 22.34
C ILE A 81 -5.50 -5.56 21.13
N ASN A 82 -4.45 -5.52 20.30
CA ASN A 82 -4.44 -4.77 19.06
C ASN A 82 -5.47 -5.29 18.05
N TYR A 83 -5.71 -6.60 18.00
CA TYR A 83 -6.78 -7.20 17.19
C TYR A 83 -8.15 -6.69 17.67
N MET A 84 -8.43 -6.68 18.97
CA MET A 84 -9.69 -6.13 19.51
C MET A 84 -9.88 -4.64 19.15
N LYS A 85 -8.82 -3.83 19.28
CA LYS A 85 -8.85 -2.42 18.82
C LYS A 85 -9.24 -2.30 17.35
N LYS A 86 -8.69 -3.17 16.50
CA LYS A 86 -8.97 -3.15 15.07
C LYS A 86 -10.40 -3.59 14.76
N ILE A 87 -10.98 -4.52 15.50
CA ILE A 87 -12.39 -4.91 15.32
C ILE A 87 -13.27 -3.68 15.54
N ILE A 88 -13.14 -3.02 16.70
CA ILE A 88 -13.91 -1.81 17.03
C ILE A 88 -13.71 -0.73 15.97
N LEU A 89 -12.46 -0.43 15.62
CA LEU A 89 -12.14 0.61 14.64
C LEU A 89 -12.69 0.28 13.25
N PHE A 90 -12.63 -0.99 12.84
CA PHE A 90 -13.15 -1.42 11.55
C PHE A 90 -14.67 -1.24 11.48
N GLU A 91 -15.40 -1.69 12.50
CA GLU A 91 -16.85 -1.52 12.58
C GLU A 91 -17.24 -0.04 12.53
N TYR A 92 -16.54 0.80 13.29
CA TYR A 92 -16.74 2.25 13.30
C TYR A 92 -16.52 2.90 11.91
N GLU A 93 -15.41 2.58 11.24
CA GLU A 93 -15.12 3.16 9.92
C GLU A 93 -16.08 2.61 8.84
N HIS A 94 -16.51 1.36 8.97
CA HIS A 94 -17.51 0.77 8.08
C HIS A 94 -18.84 1.54 8.14
N ASP A 95 -19.33 1.83 9.36
CA ASP A 95 -20.54 2.60 9.57
C ASP A 95 -20.42 4.05 9.07
N ARG A 96 -19.25 4.66 9.25
CA ARG A 96 -18.97 6.01 8.72
C ARG A 96 -18.99 6.03 7.20
N LEU A 97 -18.39 5.03 6.56
CA LEU A 97 -18.41 4.90 5.12
C LEU A 97 -19.84 4.67 4.61
N TRP A 98 -20.60 3.79 5.27
CA TRP A 98 -22.01 3.54 4.95
C TRP A 98 -22.84 4.82 4.98
N LYS A 99 -22.79 5.58 6.08
CA LYS A 99 -23.50 6.88 6.23
C LYS A 99 -23.18 7.88 5.11
N LYS A 100 -22.03 7.73 4.46
CA LYS A 100 -21.56 8.63 3.40
C LYS A 100 -22.10 8.27 2.02
N ILE A 101 -22.45 7.00 1.79
CA ILE A 101 -22.84 6.48 0.48
C ILE A 101 -24.28 5.96 0.44
N ASN A 102 -24.95 5.83 1.59
CA ASN A 102 -26.29 5.23 1.69
C ASN A 102 -27.41 6.00 0.98
N SER A 103 -27.20 7.28 0.64
CA SER A 103 -28.16 8.10 -0.09
C SER A 103 -28.08 7.88 -1.61
N ILE A 104 -27.05 7.18 -2.08
CA ILE A 104 -26.84 6.88 -3.50
C ILE A 104 -27.73 5.70 -3.86
N LYS A 105 -28.42 5.79 -5.00
CA LYS A 105 -29.23 4.69 -5.54
C LYS A 105 -28.38 3.76 -6.40
N ILE A 106 -27.62 4.34 -7.33
CA ILE A 106 -26.76 3.60 -8.27
C ILE A 106 -25.36 4.20 -8.28
N LEU A 107 -24.35 3.35 -8.16
CA LEU A 107 -22.95 3.71 -8.32
C LEU A 107 -22.37 3.04 -9.56
N ASN A 108 -21.94 3.87 -10.51
CA ASN A 108 -21.24 3.45 -11.72
C ASN A 108 -19.73 3.60 -11.52
N ILE A 109 -18.99 2.50 -11.68
CA ILE A 109 -17.54 2.47 -11.56
C ILE A 109 -16.94 2.17 -12.93
N ASN A 110 -16.21 3.13 -13.46
CA ASN A 110 -15.58 3.07 -14.77
C ASN A 110 -14.08 2.77 -14.63
N ARG A 111 -13.58 1.83 -15.43
CA ARG A 111 -12.17 1.46 -15.49
C ARG A 111 -11.75 1.23 -16.94
N ILE A 112 -10.65 1.83 -17.35
CA ILE A 112 -10.00 1.52 -18.63
C ILE A 112 -9.29 0.16 -18.50
N GLU A 113 -9.60 -0.76 -19.40
CA GLU A 113 -9.03 -2.10 -19.48
C GLU A 113 -8.43 -2.33 -20.87
N TYR A 114 -7.11 -2.53 -20.92
CA TYR A 114 -6.40 -2.88 -22.14
C TYR A 114 -6.29 -4.40 -22.26
N GLU A 115 -6.45 -4.91 -23.48
CA GLU A 115 -6.10 -6.29 -23.79
C GLU A 115 -4.61 -6.51 -23.53
N ARG A 116 -4.27 -7.68 -22.99
CA ARG A 116 -2.88 -8.08 -22.76
C ARG A 116 -2.34 -8.62 -24.07
N ASP A 117 -1.73 -7.77 -24.87
CA ASP A 117 -1.00 -8.22 -26.05
C ASP A 117 0.14 -9.16 -25.62
N ALA A 118 0.41 -10.19 -26.42
CA ALA A 118 1.55 -11.06 -26.22
C ALA A 118 2.84 -10.23 -26.36
N ILE A 119 3.52 -9.98 -25.24
CA ILE A 119 4.67 -9.09 -25.21
C ILE A 119 5.91 -9.87 -25.65
N SER A 120 6.51 -9.45 -26.77
CA SER A 120 7.81 -9.96 -27.21
C SER A 120 8.90 -9.65 -26.19
N ARG A 121 9.88 -10.55 -26.09
CA ARG A 121 11.09 -10.36 -25.29
C ARG A 121 12.04 -9.42 -26.03
N ASP A 122 12.49 -8.37 -25.35
CA ASP A 122 13.50 -7.47 -25.86
C ASP A 122 14.90 -8.10 -25.69
N ASP A 123 15.79 -7.84 -26.64
CA ASP A 123 17.22 -8.15 -26.49
C ASP A 123 17.87 -7.11 -25.55
N VAL A 124 18.49 -7.61 -24.48
CA VAL A 124 18.96 -6.83 -23.34
C VAL A 124 20.28 -7.32 -22.77
N GLU A 125 20.97 -8.22 -23.47
CA GLU A 125 22.13 -8.93 -22.92
C GLU A 125 23.29 -7.97 -22.60
N ASP A 126 23.56 -7.03 -23.50
CA ASP A 126 24.60 -6.00 -23.37
C ASP A 126 24.37 -5.03 -22.19
N MET A 127 23.14 -4.92 -21.69
CA MET A 127 22.77 -4.00 -20.61
C MET A 127 22.94 -4.63 -19.22
N LEU A 128 23.06 -5.95 -19.13
CA LEU A 128 23.10 -6.67 -17.85
C LEU A 128 24.38 -6.40 -17.07
N SER A 129 25.50 -6.16 -17.75
CA SER A 129 26.78 -5.78 -17.14
C SER A 129 26.67 -4.43 -16.43
N ASP A 130 26.16 -3.41 -17.14
CA ASP A 130 25.92 -2.06 -16.62
C ASP A 130 25.01 -2.09 -15.39
N ILE A 131 23.91 -2.86 -15.44
CA ILE A 131 22.96 -3.00 -14.33
C ILE A 131 23.65 -3.59 -13.10
N LYS A 132 24.44 -4.66 -13.27
CA LYS A 132 25.14 -5.33 -12.16
C LYS A 132 26.17 -4.39 -11.52
N GLU A 133 26.93 -3.67 -12.34
CA GLU A 133 27.94 -2.73 -11.88
C GLU A 133 27.32 -1.59 -11.08
N VAL A 134 26.33 -0.91 -11.65
CA VAL A 134 25.64 0.20 -10.98
C VAL A 134 24.96 -0.26 -9.70
N LYS A 135 24.28 -1.41 -9.74
CA LYS A 135 23.61 -1.95 -8.55
C LYS A 135 24.60 -2.13 -7.40
N LYS A 136 25.78 -2.69 -7.66
CA LYS A 136 26.85 -2.89 -6.66
C LYS A 136 27.39 -1.56 -6.13
N ASN A 137 27.64 -0.60 -7.02
CA ASN A 137 28.33 0.63 -6.68
C ASN A 137 27.42 1.64 -5.96
N VAL A 138 26.18 1.76 -6.42
CA VAL A 138 25.26 2.84 -6.06
C VAL A 138 24.26 2.43 -4.97
N SER A 139 23.87 1.15 -4.88
CA SER A 139 22.72 0.73 -4.06
C SER A 139 23.07 0.46 -2.60
N ARG A 140 22.26 0.96 -1.66
CA ARG A 140 22.40 0.77 -0.21
C ARG A 140 21.02 0.58 0.45
N ILE A 141 20.99 0.14 1.69
CA ILE A 141 19.76 0.04 2.48
C ILE A 141 19.56 1.35 3.26
N VAL A 142 18.32 1.84 3.34
CA VAL A 142 17.99 3.01 4.16
C VAL A 142 18.17 2.76 5.65
N ASN A 143 18.59 3.78 6.39
CA ASN A 143 18.53 3.77 7.85
C ASN A 143 17.13 4.16 8.37
N LYS A 144 16.94 4.16 9.70
CA LYS A 144 15.64 4.45 10.33
C LYS A 144 15.09 5.84 9.99
N LYS A 145 15.92 6.88 10.04
CA LYS A 145 15.51 8.27 9.73
C LYS A 145 15.14 8.44 8.25
N GLU A 146 15.89 7.79 7.37
CA GLU A 146 15.64 7.80 5.93
C GLU A 146 14.36 7.04 5.56
N LYS A 147 14.08 5.95 6.28
CA LYS A 147 12.80 5.23 6.18
C LYS A 147 11.63 6.09 6.64
N GLU A 148 11.76 6.79 7.77
CA GLU A 148 10.73 7.71 8.28
C GLU A 148 10.37 8.79 7.25
N LYS A 149 11.36 9.31 6.49
CA LYS A 149 11.12 10.26 5.39
C LYS A 149 10.18 9.69 4.32
N LEU A 150 10.39 8.44 3.89
CA LEU A 150 9.51 7.78 2.92
C LEU A 150 8.11 7.53 3.48
N GLU A 151 8.01 7.16 4.76
CA GLU A 151 6.72 6.94 5.44
C GLU A 151 5.92 8.23 5.59
N ILE A 152 6.57 9.38 5.81
CA ILE A 152 5.91 10.69 5.85
C ILE A 152 5.30 11.01 4.48
N LEU A 153 6.05 10.84 3.38
CA LEU A 153 5.56 11.05 2.02
C LEU A 153 4.38 10.11 1.69
N GLU A 154 4.46 8.84 2.09
CA GLU A 154 3.35 7.90 1.91
C GLU A 154 2.09 8.36 2.65
N LYS A 155 2.22 8.83 3.90
CA LYS A 155 1.11 9.40 4.67
C LYS A 155 0.55 10.66 4.02
N GLU A 156 1.39 11.53 3.46
CA GLU A 156 0.95 12.72 2.72
C GLU A 156 0.10 12.34 1.51
N ILE A 157 0.51 11.33 0.74
CA ILE A 157 -0.24 10.84 -0.43
C ILE A 157 -1.56 10.21 0.03
N ASP A 158 -1.52 9.31 1.00
CA ASP A 158 -2.71 8.65 1.58
C ASP A 158 -3.74 9.67 2.08
N ASN A 159 -3.28 10.81 2.58
CA ASN A 159 -4.13 11.89 3.05
C ASN A 159 -4.93 12.58 1.94
N HIS A 160 -4.54 12.48 0.68
CA HIS A 160 -5.11 13.28 -0.41
C HIS A 160 -5.71 12.46 -1.55
N TYR A 161 -5.27 11.23 -1.73
CA TYR A 161 -5.58 10.41 -2.90
C TYR A 161 -6.24 9.08 -2.52
N LEU A 162 -7.00 8.51 -3.46
CA LEU A 162 -7.48 7.14 -3.41
C LEU A 162 -6.60 6.22 -4.26
N TYR A 163 -6.53 4.96 -3.84
CA TYR A 163 -5.94 3.88 -4.62
C TYR A 163 -7.03 3.03 -5.28
N SER A 164 -6.68 2.33 -6.37
CA SER A 164 -7.61 1.43 -7.04
C SER A 164 -8.16 0.35 -6.09
N LYS A 165 -7.32 -0.20 -5.21
CA LYS A 165 -7.68 -1.18 -4.16
C LYS A 165 -8.64 -0.64 -3.11
N ASP A 166 -8.72 0.68 -2.94
CA ASP A 166 -9.70 1.30 -2.07
C ASP A 166 -11.09 1.19 -2.73
N ILE A 167 -11.17 1.47 -4.03
CA ILE A 167 -12.40 1.25 -4.82
C ILE A 167 -12.74 -0.24 -4.93
N GLU A 168 -11.75 -1.14 -5.02
CA GLU A 168 -12.00 -2.59 -4.97
C GLU A 168 -12.63 -3.02 -3.64
N LEU A 169 -12.19 -2.45 -2.52
CA LEU A 169 -12.79 -2.73 -1.22
C LEU A 169 -14.24 -2.24 -1.18
N LEU A 170 -14.50 -1.01 -1.66
CA LEU A 170 -15.85 -0.46 -1.76
C LEU A 170 -16.77 -1.37 -2.59
N LYS A 171 -16.29 -1.86 -3.75
CA LYS A 171 -17.05 -2.82 -4.55
C LYS A 171 -17.41 -4.06 -3.74
N LYS A 172 -16.43 -4.69 -3.09
CA LYS A 172 -16.68 -5.89 -2.27
C LYS A 172 -17.75 -5.66 -1.18
N MET A 173 -17.72 -4.50 -0.53
CA MET A 173 -18.73 -4.13 0.49
C MET A 173 -20.15 -3.97 -0.09
N LEU A 174 -20.27 -3.49 -1.32
CA LEU A 174 -21.57 -3.26 -1.97
C LEU A 174 -22.12 -4.52 -2.65
N LEU A 175 -21.24 -5.42 -3.08
CA LEU A 175 -21.54 -6.65 -3.80
C LEU A 175 -21.95 -7.80 -2.86
N ILE A 176 -22.96 -7.56 -2.04
CA ILE A 176 -23.48 -8.58 -1.09
C ILE A 176 -24.36 -9.61 -1.82
N LYS A 177 -24.95 -9.25 -2.97
CA LYS A 177 -25.77 -10.13 -3.83
C LYS A 177 -25.53 -9.83 -5.30
N GLU A 178 -25.30 -10.87 -6.12
CA GLU A 178 -24.92 -10.75 -7.54
C GLU A 178 -26.01 -10.09 -8.40
N GLU A 179 -27.29 -10.20 -8.03
CA GLU A 179 -28.45 -9.72 -8.80
C GLU A 179 -28.52 -8.19 -8.97
N ARG A 180 -27.66 -7.41 -8.28
CA ARG A 180 -27.67 -5.94 -8.27
C ARG A 180 -26.59 -5.29 -9.13
N VAL A 181 -25.96 -6.07 -10.00
CA VAL A 181 -24.79 -5.63 -10.77
C VAL A 181 -25.09 -5.74 -12.25
N LYS A 182 -24.76 -4.67 -12.98
CA LYS A 182 -24.71 -4.70 -14.45
C LYS A 182 -23.32 -4.34 -14.90
N GLU A 183 -22.75 -5.13 -15.80
CA GLU A 183 -21.46 -4.83 -16.42
C GLU A 183 -21.66 -4.49 -17.90
N SER A 184 -20.89 -3.52 -18.37
CA SER A 184 -20.79 -3.22 -19.80
C SER A 184 -19.36 -2.87 -20.17
N TYR A 185 -19.00 -3.11 -21.42
CA TYR A 185 -17.68 -2.77 -21.96
C TYR A 185 -17.83 -1.99 -23.25
N ASN A 186 -17.18 -0.85 -23.33
CA ASN A 186 -17.11 -0.05 -24.55
C ASN A 186 -15.79 -0.35 -25.26
N VAL A 187 -15.87 -1.03 -26.40
CA VAL A 187 -14.70 -1.45 -27.20
C VAL A 187 -13.88 -0.26 -27.71
N ASN A 188 -14.55 0.84 -28.08
CA ASN A 188 -13.89 2.02 -28.65
C ASN A 188 -13.08 2.78 -27.60
N THR A 189 -13.66 2.99 -26.41
CA THR A 189 -13.00 3.72 -25.31
C THR A 189 -12.19 2.80 -24.40
N LYS A 190 -12.33 1.48 -24.58
CA LYS A 190 -11.77 0.43 -23.73
C LYS A 190 -12.20 0.55 -22.26
N VAL A 191 -13.37 1.13 -22.01
CA VAL A 191 -13.89 1.36 -20.65
C VAL A 191 -14.85 0.24 -20.29
N LYS A 192 -14.53 -0.47 -19.20
CA LYS A 192 -15.47 -1.32 -18.47
C LYS A 192 -16.21 -0.48 -17.44
N THR A 193 -17.54 -0.60 -17.42
CA THR A 193 -18.42 0.04 -16.44
C THR A 193 -19.14 -1.03 -15.64
N ILE A 194 -19.05 -0.93 -14.31
CA ILE A 194 -19.81 -1.73 -13.35
C ILE A 194 -20.83 -0.81 -12.69
N SER A 195 -22.11 -1.09 -12.91
CA SER A 195 -23.23 -0.39 -12.29
C SER A 195 -23.75 -1.21 -11.13
N ILE A 196 -23.73 -0.64 -9.93
CA ILE A 196 -24.11 -1.30 -8.69
C ILE A 196 -25.30 -0.56 -8.08
N GLU A 197 -26.42 -1.25 -7.87
CA GLU A 197 -27.50 -0.75 -7.03
C GLU A 197 -27.08 -0.85 -5.56
N ILE A 198 -27.02 0.30 -4.87
CA ILE A 198 -26.55 0.37 -3.50
C ILE A 198 -27.56 -0.37 -2.59
N PRO A 199 -27.11 -1.35 -1.78
CA PRO A 199 -28.00 -2.07 -0.90
C PRO A 199 -28.55 -1.16 0.20
N LYS A 200 -29.71 -1.51 0.79
CA LYS A 200 -30.29 -0.76 1.93
C LYS A 200 -29.40 -0.75 3.18
N GLN A 201 -28.49 -1.70 3.29
CA GLN A 201 -27.49 -1.81 4.35
C GLN A 201 -26.28 -2.56 3.79
N ILE A 202 -25.09 -2.17 4.21
CA ILE A 202 -23.88 -2.97 4.04
C ILE A 202 -23.57 -3.72 5.33
N ASP A 203 -23.04 -4.92 5.21
CA ASP A 203 -22.66 -5.77 6.34
C ASP A 203 -21.29 -6.42 6.10
N TYR A 204 -20.87 -7.28 7.03
CA TYR A 204 -19.53 -7.88 7.02
C TYR A 204 -19.44 -9.18 6.19
N HIS A 205 -20.47 -9.58 5.44
CA HIS A 205 -20.45 -10.87 4.71
C HIS A 205 -19.41 -10.93 3.59
N TYR A 206 -18.91 -9.78 3.11
CA TYR A 206 -17.81 -9.75 2.13
C TYR A 206 -16.45 -10.18 2.70
N ILE A 207 -16.34 -10.33 4.03
CA ILE A 207 -15.12 -10.78 4.69
C ILE A 207 -15.09 -12.31 4.68
N THR A 208 -14.31 -12.89 3.77
CA THR A 208 -14.20 -14.35 3.63
C THR A 208 -13.56 -15.04 4.85
N PRO A 209 -12.47 -14.52 5.45
CA PRO A 209 -11.94 -15.12 6.67
C PRO A 209 -12.92 -14.99 7.84
N GLN A 210 -12.94 -15.97 8.73
CA GLN A 210 -13.76 -15.90 9.95
C GLN A 210 -13.10 -15.08 11.06
N LYS A 211 -13.91 -14.43 11.91
CA LYS A 211 -13.42 -13.76 13.13
C LYS A 211 -12.58 -14.75 13.96
N GLY A 212 -11.51 -14.25 14.60
CA GLY A 212 -10.54 -15.07 15.35
C GLY A 212 -9.37 -15.60 14.51
N THR A 213 -9.52 -15.67 13.18
CA THR A 213 -8.42 -16.11 12.30
C THR A 213 -7.37 -15.02 12.09
N VAL A 214 -6.14 -15.44 11.77
CA VAL A 214 -5.03 -14.52 11.48
C VAL A 214 -5.31 -13.75 10.18
N GLU A 215 -5.95 -14.43 9.24
CA GLU A 215 -6.40 -13.88 7.97
C GLU A 215 -7.43 -12.77 8.17
N TYR A 216 -8.33 -12.91 9.16
CA TYR A 216 -9.24 -11.84 9.54
C TYR A 216 -8.52 -10.66 10.18
N HIS A 217 -7.60 -10.90 11.13
CA HIS A 217 -6.76 -9.82 11.70
C HIS A 217 -5.98 -9.07 10.61
N GLN A 218 -5.45 -9.80 9.63
CA GLN A 218 -4.78 -9.23 8.47
C GLN A 218 -5.75 -8.46 7.56
N HIS A 219 -6.97 -8.96 7.36
CA HIS A 219 -8.03 -8.27 6.64
C HIS A 219 -8.31 -6.91 7.28
N LEU A 220 -8.53 -6.86 8.60
CA LEU A 220 -8.76 -5.60 9.33
C LEU A 220 -7.59 -4.65 9.14
N SER A 221 -6.37 -5.14 9.40
CA SER A 221 -5.13 -4.35 9.30
C SER A 221 -4.95 -3.72 7.92
N ASN A 222 -5.30 -4.45 6.87
CA ASN A 222 -5.14 -4.00 5.49
C ASN A 222 -6.26 -3.07 5.02
N ASN A 223 -7.46 -3.18 5.57
CA ASN A 223 -8.66 -2.53 5.06
C ASN A 223 -9.12 -1.33 5.91
N ILE A 224 -8.76 -1.24 7.20
CA ILE A 224 -9.00 -0.02 8.00
C ILE A 224 -8.42 1.23 7.29
N PRO A 225 -7.13 1.25 6.88
CA PRO A 225 -6.59 2.43 6.21
C PRO A 225 -7.28 2.74 4.87
N ARG A 226 -7.75 1.70 4.16
CA ARG A 226 -8.49 1.87 2.89
C ARG A 226 -9.84 2.53 3.12
N MET A 227 -10.59 2.10 4.14
CA MET A 227 -11.86 2.74 4.52
C MET A 227 -11.64 4.18 4.95
N GLN A 228 -10.62 4.44 5.77
CA GLN A 228 -10.28 5.80 6.19
C GLN A 228 -9.97 6.71 4.98
N ARG A 229 -9.20 6.22 4.00
CA ARG A 229 -8.96 6.94 2.75
C ARG A 229 -10.24 7.13 1.95
N LEU A 230 -11.08 6.10 1.80
CA LEU A 230 -12.39 6.21 1.13
C LEU A 230 -13.23 7.32 1.78
N ILE A 231 -13.46 7.25 3.09
CA ILE A 231 -14.26 8.23 3.83
C ILE A 231 -13.74 9.64 3.56
N LYS A 232 -12.42 9.84 3.68
CA LYS A 232 -11.77 11.14 3.51
C LYS A 232 -11.83 11.66 2.08
N ASN A 233 -11.58 10.81 1.08
CA ASN A 233 -11.26 11.26 -0.28
C ASN A 233 -12.31 10.92 -1.35
N ILE A 234 -13.29 10.03 -1.09
CA ILE A 234 -14.24 9.55 -2.13
C ILE A 234 -14.98 10.67 -2.86
N ASN A 235 -15.31 11.78 -2.18
CA ASN A 235 -16.00 12.92 -2.80
C ASN A 235 -15.19 13.59 -3.93
N LYS A 236 -13.86 13.48 -3.90
CA LYS A 236 -12.99 13.98 -4.99
C LYS A 236 -13.10 13.13 -6.26
N TYR A 237 -13.50 11.86 -6.11
CA TYR A 237 -13.53 10.86 -7.18
C TYR A 237 -14.94 10.50 -7.61
N MET A 238 -15.94 10.81 -6.78
CA MET A 238 -17.34 10.46 -6.97
C MET A 238 -18.12 11.71 -7.39
N LYS A 239 -18.74 11.65 -8.57
CA LYS A 239 -19.52 12.75 -9.15
C LYS A 239 -20.96 12.30 -9.37
N ALA A 240 -21.93 13.17 -9.08
CA ALA A 240 -23.31 12.93 -9.45
C ALA A 240 -23.43 12.88 -10.98
N ASP A 241 -24.34 12.04 -11.47
CA ASP A 241 -24.77 12.07 -12.85
C ASP A 241 -25.49 13.39 -13.15
N GLU A 242 -25.34 13.90 -14.38
CA GLU A 242 -25.92 15.18 -14.79
C GLU A 242 -27.45 15.09 -14.92
N GLU A 243 -27.99 13.93 -15.26
CA GLU A 243 -29.41 13.70 -15.50
C GLU A 243 -30.14 13.17 -14.26
N GLU A 244 -29.50 12.30 -13.48
CA GLU A 244 -30.11 11.71 -12.25
C GLU A 244 -29.22 11.93 -11.01
N ARG A 245 -29.62 12.87 -10.14
CA ARG A 245 -28.88 13.20 -8.90
C ARG A 245 -28.67 12.02 -7.94
N SER A 246 -29.44 10.94 -8.08
CA SER A 246 -29.33 9.73 -7.26
C SER A 246 -28.30 8.71 -7.79
N VAL A 247 -27.79 8.95 -9.00
CA VAL A 247 -26.77 8.14 -9.67
C VAL A 247 -25.42 8.83 -9.54
N PHE A 248 -24.40 8.08 -9.17
CA PHE A 248 -23.04 8.58 -9.02
C PHE A 248 -22.06 7.79 -9.88
N LYS A 249 -20.99 8.46 -10.31
CA LYS A 249 -19.92 7.90 -11.15
C LYS A 249 -18.57 8.05 -10.47
N ILE A 250 -17.78 6.98 -10.46
CA ILE A 250 -16.37 6.96 -10.08
C ILE A 250 -15.55 6.52 -11.30
N ASN A 251 -14.56 7.30 -11.69
CA ASN A 251 -13.54 6.87 -12.64
C ASN A 251 -12.35 6.29 -11.88
N GLN A 252 -12.33 4.95 -11.75
CA GLN A 252 -11.28 4.23 -11.04
C GLN A 252 -9.90 4.45 -11.67
N SER A 253 -9.80 4.63 -12.99
CA SER A 253 -8.52 4.88 -13.66
C SER A 253 -7.86 6.22 -13.26
N LYS A 254 -8.59 7.12 -12.59
CA LYS A 254 -8.02 8.35 -12.00
C LYS A 254 -7.44 8.15 -10.60
N THR A 255 -7.70 7.01 -9.95
CA THR A 255 -7.07 6.66 -8.66
C THR A 255 -5.62 6.24 -8.86
N LEU A 256 -4.82 6.29 -7.80
CA LEU A 256 -3.47 5.77 -7.81
C LEU A 256 -3.48 4.24 -7.93
N GLN A 257 -2.47 3.68 -8.60
CA GLN A 257 -2.35 2.23 -8.76
C GLN A 257 -2.09 1.53 -7.41
N ASP A 258 -2.48 0.27 -7.28
CA ASP A 258 -2.47 -0.47 -6.00
C ASP A 258 -1.12 -0.51 -5.28
N SER A 259 -0.06 -0.57 -6.09
CA SER A 259 1.34 -0.70 -5.68
C SER A 259 2.16 0.44 -6.29
N ILE A 260 1.96 1.67 -5.81
CA ILE A 260 2.89 2.74 -6.14
C ILE A 260 4.21 2.53 -5.37
N ASN A 261 5.32 2.73 -6.07
CA ASN A 261 6.59 3.04 -5.45
C ASN A 261 6.64 4.54 -5.19
N ILE A 262 7.26 4.94 -4.08
CA ILE A 262 7.51 6.34 -3.74
C ILE A 262 9.02 6.50 -3.68
N ALA A 263 9.54 7.49 -4.41
CA ALA A 263 10.93 7.86 -4.36
C ALA A 263 11.10 9.36 -4.15
N VAL A 264 12.20 9.72 -3.46
CA VAL A 264 12.63 11.09 -3.27
C VAL A 264 14.14 11.17 -3.47
N ALA A 265 14.61 12.07 -4.32
CA ALA A 265 16.02 12.39 -4.45
C ALA A 265 16.34 13.76 -3.83
N VAL A 266 17.54 13.87 -3.28
CA VAL A 266 18.14 15.13 -2.86
C VAL A 266 19.35 15.38 -3.75
N TYR A 267 19.34 16.51 -4.46
CA TYR A 267 20.42 16.93 -5.34
C TYR A 267 20.48 18.45 -5.41
N ASP A 268 21.69 19.01 -5.35
CA ASP A 268 21.93 20.46 -5.38
C ASP A 268 21.02 21.25 -4.40
N ASN A 269 20.89 20.73 -3.17
CA ASN A 269 20.02 21.24 -2.10
C ASN A 269 18.51 21.31 -2.44
N LYS A 270 18.06 20.61 -3.48
CA LYS A 270 16.64 20.49 -3.86
C LYS A 270 16.14 19.06 -3.67
N GLU A 271 14.84 18.94 -3.44
CA GLU A 271 14.13 17.66 -3.38
C GLU A 271 13.35 17.39 -4.66
N PHE A 272 13.46 16.17 -5.17
CA PHE A 272 12.72 15.67 -6.33
C PHE A 272 11.91 14.47 -5.90
N LYS A 273 10.58 14.53 -6.01
CA LYS A 273 9.67 13.49 -5.52
C LYS A 273 8.93 12.86 -6.69
N ALA A 274 8.77 11.55 -6.68
CA ALA A 274 7.98 10.86 -7.69
C ALA A 274 7.24 9.66 -7.11
N ILE A 275 6.10 9.35 -7.71
CA ILE A 275 5.42 8.08 -7.53
C ILE A 275 5.46 7.28 -8.83
N SER A 276 5.49 5.96 -8.73
CA SER A 276 5.32 5.11 -9.90
C SER A 276 3.86 5.10 -10.40
N GLY A 277 3.68 4.76 -11.66
CA GLY A 277 2.38 4.73 -12.33
C GLY A 277 2.12 5.99 -13.16
N SER A 278 1.07 5.96 -13.97
CA SER A 278 0.76 7.01 -14.95
C SER A 278 0.06 8.24 -14.35
N ASN A 279 -0.33 8.19 -13.08
CA ASN A 279 -1.00 9.30 -12.41
C ASN A 279 0.00 10.40 -12.07
N ASN A 280 -0.38 11.65 -12.35
CA ASN A 280 0.39 12.83 -12.00
C ASN A 280 -0.08 13.37 -10.65
N ILE A 281 0.86 13.57 -9.73
CA ILE A 281 0.65 14.28 -8.48
C ILE A 281 1.23 15.67 -8.66
N LYS A 282 0.53 16.69 -8.16
CA LYS A 282 1.02 18.08 -8.19
C LYS A 282 2.36 18.17 -7.46
N ASP A 283 3.31 18.92 -8.02
CA ASP A 283 4.64 19.17 -7.46
C ASP A 283 5.54 17.92 -7.38
N TYR A 284 5.21 16.86 -8.13
CA TYR A 284 6.03 15.64 -8.28
C TYR A 284 6.58 15.54 -9.71
N CYS A 285 7.73 14.89 -9.89
CA CYS A 285 8.28 14.61 -11.20
C CYS A 285 7.33 13.71 -12.02
N HIS A 286 7.25 13.99 -13.32
CA HIS A 286 6.35 13.31 -14.24
C HIS A 286 7.12 12.36 -15.17
N ALA A 287 6.41 11.39 -15.75
CA ALA A 287 7.00 10.57 -16.81
C ALA A 287 7.25 11.46 -18.04
N PRO A 288 8.42 11.34 -18.69
CA PRO A 288 8.62 12.00 -19.97
C PRO A 288 7.64 11.42 -21.00
N THR A 289 7.28 12.22 -22.00
CA THR A 289 6.69 11.63 -23.21
C THR A 289 7.72 10.79 -23.95
N LYS A 290 7.29 9.92 -24.88
CA LYS A 290 8.23 9.06 -25.63
C LYS A 290 9.29 9.88 -26.38
N ASP A 291 8.90 11.04 -26.89
CA ASP A 291 9.78 11.92 -27.68
C ASP A 291 10.71 12.79 -26.79
N GLU A 292 10.37 12.94 -25.51
CA GLU A 292 11.15 13.73 -24.54
C GLU A 292 12.06 12.87 -23.64
N SER A 293 11.98 11.53 -23.75
CA SER A 293 12.73 10.63 -22.88
C SER A 293 14.20 10.55 -23.29
N PHE A 294 15.11 11.03 -22.45
CA PHE A 294 16.55 11.02 -22.73
C PHE A 294 17.20 9.67 -22.47
N PHE A 295 16.85 9.03 -21.36
CA PHE A 295 17.39 7.73 -20.99
C PHE A 295 16.48 6.61 -21.49
N LYS A 296 17.02 5.48 -21.91
CA LYS A 296 16.20 4.34 -22.31
C LYS A 296 15.68 3.59 -21.09
N SER A 297 14.36 3.39 -21.00
CA SER A 297 13.74 2.38 -20.13
C SER A 297 13.41 1.12 -20.92
N ASN A 298 13.23 0.01 -20.22
CA ASN A 298 13.02 -1.31 -20.79
C ASN A 298 11.94 -2.06 -20.00
N LYS A 299 11.47 -3.17 -20.57
CA LYS A 299 10.46 -4.02 -19.94
C LYS A 299 11.00 -4.76 -18.72
N VAL A 300 10.21 -4.78 -17.66
CA VAL A 300 10.46 -5.60 -16.46
C VAL A 300 9.16 -6.19 -15.93
N ASN A 301 9.16 -7.50 -15.68
CA ASN A 301 8.02 -8.19 -15.09
C ASN A 301 8.06 -8.15 -13.55
N LYS A 302 7.02 -8.69 -12.90
CA LYS A 302 6.92 -8.67 -11.43
C LYS A 302 8.02 -9.48 -10.71
N LEU A 303 8.64 -10.44 -11.40
CA LEU A 303 9.72 -11.26 -10.87
C LEU A 303 11.09 -10.58 -11.03
N GLY A 304 11.15 -9.44 -11.73
CA GLY A 304 12.39 -8.71 -11.97
C GLY A 304 13.15 -9.21 -13.19
N GLU A 305 12.50 -9.99 -14.07
CA GLU A 305 13.11 -10.42 -15.32
C GLU A 305 13.15 -9.25 -16.31
N PHE A 306 14.34 -9.00 -16.84
CA PHE A 306 14.63 -7.89 -17.75
C PHE A 306 14.32 -8.26 -19.20
N GLY A 307 13.75 -7.32 -19.96
CA GLY A 307 13.35 -7.50 -21.36
C GLY A 307 11.97 -8.12 -21.55
N ILE A 308 11.23 -8.43 -20.48
CA ILE A 308 9.86 -8.96 -20.54
C ILE A 308 8.93 -8.21 -19.60
N GLY A 309 7.65 -8.11 -19.92
CA GLY A 309 6.66 -7.39 -19.11
C GLY A 309 6.42 -5.96 -19.60
N TYR A 310 6.26 -5.02 -18.68
CA TYR A 310 5.88 -3.64 -19.01
C TYR A 310 7.07 -2.71 -19.01
N ASP A 311 7.09 -1.76 -19.95
CA ASP A 311 8.05 -0.66 -19.96
C ASP A 311 7.93 0.15 -18.65
N ARG A 312 9.08 0.42 -18.04
CA ARG A 312 9.20 1.10 -16.75
C ARG A 312 9.35 2.62 -16.88
N ILE A 313 8.92 3.22 -18.00
CA ILE A 313 8.89 4.68 -18.22
C ILE A 313 8.17 5.44 -17.10
N ASN A 314 7.18 4.80 -16.47
CA ASN A 314 6.39 5.39 -15.38
C ASN A 314 6.94 5.10 -13.97
N ASP A 315 8.11 4.47 -13.83
CA ASP A 315 8.70 4.21 -12.52
C ASP A 315 9.26 5.51 -11.91
N SER A 316 9.16 5.64 -10.59
CA SER A 316 9.50 6.87 -9.86
C SER A 316 10.96 7.30 -10.06
N GLU A 317 11.89 6.35 -10.09
CA GLU A 317 13.31 6.58 -10.28
C GLU A 317 13.59 7.17 -11.67
N LYS A 318 12.93 6.62 -12.69
CA LYS A 318 13.02 7.11 -14.06
C LYS A 318 12.56 8.56 -14.17
N LYS A 319 11.40 8.90 -13.60
CA LYS A 319 10.86 10.27 -13.58
C LYS A 319 11.81 11.28 -12.94
N ILE A 320 12.40 10.91 -11.80
CA ILE A 320 13.33 11.78 -11.07
C ILE A 320 14.62 12.00 -11.87
N ILE A 321 15.20 10.94 -12.43
CA ILE A 321 16.45 11.02 -13.18
C ILE A 321 16.31 11.86 -14.45
N GLU A 322 15.19 11.72 -15.17
CA GLU A 322 14.84 12.56 -16.32
C GLU A 322 14.72 14.04 -15.95
N GLU A 323 13.98 14.34 -14.87
CA GLU A 323 13.77 15.72 -14.43
C GLU A 323 15.08 16.40 -13.99
N ILE A 324 15.95 15.67 -13.27
CA ILE A 324 17.27 16.18 -12.87
C ILE A 324 18.12 16.46 -14.12
N HIS A 325 18.18 15.51 -15.06
CA HIS A 325 18.92 15.70 -16.32
C HIS A 325 18.42 16.93 -17.09
N LYS A 326 17.11 17.07 -17.26
CA LYS A 326 16.48 18.21 -17.92
C LYS A 326 16.89 19.54 -17.28
N GLN A 327 16.91 19.60 -15.94
CA GLN A 327 17.32 20.82 -15.23
C GLN A 327 18.83 21.09 -15.29
N ILE A 328 19.67 20.06 -15.43
CA ILE A 328 21.12 20.23 -15.70
C ILE A 328 21.33 20.82 -17.10
N GLU A 329 20.69 20.26 -18.13
CA GLU A 329 20.79 20.78 -19.51
C GLU A 329 20.27 22.22 -19.61
N ALA A 330 19.23 22.55 -18.84
CA ALA A 330 18.72 23.92 -18.71
C ALA A 330 19.59 24.85 -17.85
N LYS A 331 20.74 24.37 -17.32
CA LYS A 331 21.67 25.11 -16.44
C LYS A 331 21.03 25.63 -15.14
N VAL A 332 19.94 24.97 -14.70
CA VAL A 332 19.24 25.27 -13.43
C VAL A 332 19.87 24.50 -12.26
N LEU A 333 20.50 23.37 -12.55
CA LEU A 333 21.27 22.56 -11.59
C LEU A 333 22.72 22.44 -12.08
N LYS A 334 23.63 22.25 -11.13
CA LYS A 334 25.02 21.93 -11.45
C LYS A 334 25.15 20.53 -12.05
N ASP A 335 26.16 20.32 -12.88
CA ASP A 335 26.55 19.00 -13.38
C ASP A 335 27.71 18.41 -12.54
N GLU A 336 27.57 18.49 -11.21
CA GLU A 336 28.56 17.97 -10.26
C GLU A 336 27.94 17.84 -8.86
N GLY A 337 28.52 16.96 -8.04
CA GLY A 337 28.20 16.87 -6.62
C GLY A 337 27.66 15.49 -6.23
N ASN A 338 26.73 15.45 -5.28
CA ASN A 338 26.20 14.20 -4.74
C ASN A 338 24.68 14.15 -4.91
N LEU A 339 24.17 13.11 -5.57
CA LEU A 339 22.75 12.81 -5.71
C LEU A 339 22.43 11.61 -4.82
N THR A 340 21.56 11.79 -3.83
CA THR A 340 21.04 10.68 -3.03
C THR A 340 19.57 10.44 -3.32
N LEU A 341 19.23 9.29 -3.88
CA LEU A 341 17.87 8.85 -4.15
C LEU A 341 17.43 7.86 -3.07
N TYR A 342 16.29 8.11 -2.45
CA TYR A 342 15.62 7.23 -1.51
C TYR A 342 14.40 6.63 -2.18
N SER A 343 14.25 5.31 -2.11
CA SER A 343 13.14 4.60 -2.72
C SER A 343 12.52 3.61 -1.74
N LYS A 344 11.20 3.43 -1.78
CA LYS A 344 10.54 2.43 -0.94
C LYS A 344 10.96 1.01 -1.35
N TRP A 345 11.09 0.77 -2.65
CA TRP A 345 11.53 -0.49 -3.21
C TRP A 345 12.92 -0.36 -3.83
N GLU A 346 13.68 -1.46 -3.83
CA GLU A 346 14.90 -1.54 -4.61
C GLU A 346 14.57 -1.26 -6.09
N PRO A 347 15.35 -0.38 -6.77
CA PRO A 347 15.13 -0.11 -8.17
C PRO A 347 15.11 -1.39 -8.99
N CYS A 348 14.14 -1.50 -9.90
CA CYS A 348 14.09 -2.62 -10.82
C CYS A 348 15.28 -2.58 -11.80
N PRO A 349 15.59 -3.67 -12.51
CA PRO A 349 16.68 -3.69 -13.50
C PRO A 349 16.62 -2.56 -14.52
N SER A 350 15.43 -2.20 -15.02
CA SER A 350 15.29 -1.05 -15.93
C SER A 350 15.63 0.28 -15.27
N CYS A 351 15.26 0.49 -14.00
CA CYS A 351 15.63 1.71 -13.28
C CYS A 351 17.14 1.76 -13.03
N CYS A 352 17.77 0.63 -12.70
CA CYS A 352 19.24 0.54 -12.62
C CYS A 352 19.90 0.89 -13.95
N PHE A 353 19.35 0.43 -15.08
CA PHE A 353 19.87 0.77 -16.40
C PHE A 353 19.73 2.26 -16.72
N VAL A 354 18.60 2.89 -16.37
CA VAL A 354 18.41 4.35 -16.49
C VAL A 354 19.46 5.10 -15.68
N ILE A 355 19.68 4.68 -14.42
CA ILE A 355 20.70 5.27 -13.55
C ILE A 355 22.10 5.09 -14.14
N SER A 356 22.39 3.95 -14.78
CA SER A 356 23.68 3.72 -15.43
C SER A 356 23.95 4.69 -16.57
N GLN A 357 22.94 4.97 -17.39
CA GLN A 357 23.04 5.95 -18.47
C GLN A 357 23.26 7.36 -17.92
N PHE A 358 22.54 7.73 -16.85
CA PHE A 358 22.73 9.01 -16.16
C PHE A 358 24.16 9.15 -15.61
N CYS A 359 24.69 8.14 -14.93
CA CYS A 359 26.06 8.16 -14.41
C CYS A 359 27.12 8.28 -15.53
N LYS A 360 26.90 7.63 -16.68
CA LYS A 360 27.78 7.76 -17.85
C LYS A 360 27.73 9.17 -18.45
N LYS A 361 26.54 9.79 -18.49
CA LYS A 361 26.33 11.14 -19.02
C LYS A 361 26.89 12.22 -18.08
N HIS A 362 26.78 12.02 -16.77
CA HIS A 362 27.15 12.99 -15.73
C HIS A 362 28.20 12.40 -14.77
N PRO A 363 29.45 12.21 -15.22
CA PRO A 363 30.48 11.50 -14.44
C PRO A 363 30.91 12.23 -13.15
N ASN A 364 30.67 13.53 -13.06
CA ASN A 364 31.00 14.34 -11.89
C ASN A 364 29.93 14.27 -10.78
N ILE A 365 28.81 13.59 -11.03
CA ILE A 365 27.74 13.39 -10.05
C ILE A 365 27.90 12.02 -9.39
N LYS A 366 28.17 12.01 -8.09
CA LYS A 366 28.20 10.81 -7.27
C LYS A 366 26.79 10.41 -6.89
N VAL A 367 26.28 9.37 -7.55
CA VAL A 367 24.92 8.85 -7.32
C VAL A 367 24.95 7.79 -6.22
N GLN A 368 24.00 7.90 -5.27
CA GLN A 368 23.71 6.88 -4.27
C GLN A 368 22.21 6.60 -4.25
N VAL A 369 21.82 5.32 -4.29
CA VAL A 369 20.41 4.91 -4.20
C VAL A 369 20.20 4.09 -2.96
N LYS A 370 19.28 4.51 -2.09
CA LYS A 370 18.97 3.86 -0.83
C LYS A 370 17.54 3.33 -0.87
N TYR A 371 17.35 2.06 -0.57
CA TYR A 371 16.01 1.43 -0.59
C TYR A 371 15.59 0.80 0.73
N HIS A 372 14.29 0.71 0.97
CA HIS A 372 13.74 0.06 2.16
C HIS A 372 13.49 -1.45 1.98
N LYS A 373 12.80 -1.85 0.92
CA LYS A 373 12.42 -3.25 0.65
C LYS A 373 13.12 -3.75 -0.60
N LYS A 374 13.41 -5.06 -0.68
CA LYS A 374 13.98 -5.63 -1.91
C LYS A 374 12.90 -5.77 -2.98
N TYR A 375 13.32 -5.71 -4.23
CA TYR A 375 12.41 -5.91 -5.34
C TYR A 375 11.81 -7.33 -5.27
N GLY A 376 10.48 -7.43 -5.30
CA GLY A 376 9.75 -8.70 -5.30
C GLY A 376 9.46 -9.32 -3.93
N GLU A 377 9.86 -8.68 -2.81
CA GLU A 377 9.30 -8.97 -1.47
C GLU A 377 7.85 -8.48 -1.34
#